data_AF-A0A2H0C164-F1
#
_entry.id   AF-A0A2H0C164-F1
#
_cell.length_a   1.000
_cell.length_b   1.000
_cell.length_c   1.000
_cell.angle_alpha   90.00
_cell.angle_beta   90.00
_cell.angle_gamma   90.00
#
_symmetry.space_group_name_H-M   'P 1'
#
loop_
_entity.id
_entity.type
_entity.pdbx_description
1 polymer ?
#
loop_
_entity_poly.entity_id
_entity_poly.type
_entity_poly.pdbx_seq_one_letter_code
_entity_poly.pdbx_strand_id
1 'polypeptide(L)'
;MLTWETELYLLKKETGFSGTISEKDFFLVFIVEEGITAEEGNRFLTDLKDSLPQENFNKLSLFESFLTKKIQENNLPAGFSLSSAYFKNGILYLKTINKGRVYLKRKNQFQLLISSSQGASGYPEVKDYFILTTQEIKEETDLGELPLALTAKLIEEDVFEDKKIIDEAQKELIKKKSTFDNLKELYLQVGKKRNITFITVFLILIIFLWSVVLGYQRRKTSQANEKVKLTKELISQKLSSAEEVAFLNLPRALVLLKESKQEVADLKKDYPQRKEILELEEVIKKFEGKILKKEEVKYSEFFDLAVDDKKAQGTKLYLEGNSLLILDKNNGVLFNLSLEKKSLNKEQKSDLKNANLIASYEDKKYFYIKDRGVYLINDSKVTKILEKDKNWGEVVDMAVYNGNLYLLDKGKDEVWKYLNVEDGFGSGTSYFQSGQAIDLSVINSLAIDGSIYLAGDSVIVKYTSGLRDGFKVDLPDKDFSFNKVFTSKSLEKVYLWDRRKGDVYILGKTGEYVEQVSSEILGKGSDMVVYKNSIYVLEGSKIYKID
;
A
#
# COMPACT_ATOMS: atom_id res chain seq x y z
N MET A 1 4.47 28.11 -25.10
CA MET A 1 4.95 27.77 -23.74
C MET A 1 3.72 27.52 -22.86
N LEU A 2 3.79 26.82 -21.72
CA LEU A 2 2.63 26.74 -20.81
C LEU A 2 2.65 27.95 -19.87
N THR A 3 1.49 28.56 -19.64
CA THR A 3 1.31 29.71 -18.73
C THR A 3 0.03 29.54 -17.90
N TRP A 4 -0.11 30.34 -16.84
CA TRP A 4 -1.25 30.28 -15.92
C TRP A 4 -2.07 31.56 -15.99
N GLU A 5 -3.40 31.44 -16.17
CA GLU A 5 -4.36 32.51 -15.91
C GLU A 5 -4.86 32.37 -14.47
N THR A 6 -4.81 33.44 -13.67
CA THR A 6 -5.27 33.40 -12.28
C THR A 6 -6.39 34.40 -12.01
N GLU A 7 -7.35 33.99 -11.17
CA GLU A 7 -8.40 34.87 -10.64
C GLU A 7 -8.47 34.74 -9.11
N LEU A 8 -8.65 35.87 -8.44
CA LEU A 8 -8.76 35.98 -6.99
C LEU A 8 -10.21 36.27 -6.58
N TYR A 9 -10.75 35.43 -5.71
CA TYR A 9 -12.05 35.62 -5.07
C TYR A 9 -11.81 35.96 -3.60
N LEU A 10 -12.33 37.12 -3.15
CA LEU A 10 -12.13 37.61 -1.79
C LEU A 10 -13.44 38.23 -1.27
N LEU A 11 -13.94 37.70 -0.16
CA LEU A 11 -15.00 38.31 0.63
C LEU A 11 -14.40 38.95 1.88
N LYS A 12 -14.87 40.15 2.21
CA LYS A 12 -14.37 40.92 3.35
C LYS A 12 -14.71 40.20 4.66
N LYS A 13 -13.70 39.67 5.36
CA LYS A 13 -13.84 39.06 6.69
C LYS A 13 -13.40 40.08 7.75
N GLU A 14 -14.15 40.20 8.84
CA GLU A 14 -13.93 41.23 9.88
C GLU A 14 -12.87 40.86 10.94
N THR A 15 -12.36 39.62 10.97
CA THR A 15 -11.35 39.17 11.95
C THR A 15 -10.30 38.23 11.33
N GLY A 16 -9.03 38.41 11.74
CA GLY A 16 -7.88 37.57 11.33
C GLY A 16 -7.03 38.13 10.17
N PHE A 17 -6.17 37.28 9.60
CA PHE A 17 -5.38 37.57 8.40
C PHE A 17 -5.71 36.61 7.27
N SER A 18 -5.79 37.11 6.05
CA SER A 18 -5.94 36.31 4.84
C SER A 18 -5.11 36.91 3.72
N GLY A 19 -4.35 36.08 3.01
CA GLY A 19 -3.56 36.56 1.89
C GLY A 19 -3.22 35.46 0.89
N THR A 20 -2.79 35.90 -0.29
CA THR A 20 -2.50 35.02 -1.43
C THR A 20 -1.17 35.34 -2.10
N ILE A 21 -0.58 34.34 -2.73
CA ILE A 21 0.55 34.49 -3.65
C ILE A 21 0.14 33.90 -5.00
N SER A 22 0.43 34.62 -6.08
CA SER A 22 0.21 34.19 -7.46
C SER A 22 1.40 34.66 -8.31
N GLU A 23 2.51 33.93 -8.21
CA GLU A 23 3.80 34.29 -8.84
C GLU A 23 4.18 33.23 -9.86
N LYS A 24 3.97 33.51 -11.16
CA LYS A 24 4.24 32.66 -12.34
C LYS A 24 3.84 31.19 -12.22
N ASP A 25 4.57 30.42 -11.43
CA ASP A 25 4.44 28.98 -11.21
C ASP A 25 4.10 28.60 -9.76
N PHE A 26 3.98 29.55 -8.84
CA PHE A 26 3.66 29.33 -7.42
C PHE A 26 2.36 30.04 -7.03
N PHE A 27 1.46 29.29 -6.42
CA PHE A 27 0.14 29.74 -5.97
C PHE A 27 -0.05 29.36 -4.52
N LEU A 28 -0.59 30.27 -3.70
CA LEU A 28 -0.83 30.01 -2.29
C LEU A 28 -2.01 30.82 -1.78
N VAL A 29 -2.83 30.18 -0.95
CA VAL A 29 -3.88 30.78 -0.12
C VAL A 29 -3.52 30.49 1.32
N PHE A 30 -3.50 31.53 2.14
CA PHE A 30 -3.16 31.45 3.55
C PHE A 30 -4.15 32.24 4.39
N ILE A 31 -4.70 31.61 5.42
CA ILE A 31 -5.68 32.22 6.32
C ILE A 31 -5.30 31.88 7.76
N VAL A 32 -5.36 32.88 8.64
CA VAL A 32 -5.26 32.72 10.08
C VAL A 32 -6.45 33.40 10.73
N GLU A 33 -7.22 32.66 11.51
CA GLU A 33 -8.43 33.17 12.15
C GLU A 33 -8.07 34.11 13.32
N GLU A 34 -7.09 33.74 14.15
CA GLU A 34 -6.63 34.52 15.29
C GLU A 34 -5.13 34.30 15.55
N GLY A 35 -4.48 35.26 16.22
CA GLY A 35 -3.12 35.09 16.75
C GLY A 35 -1.97 35.62 15.89
N ILE A 36 -2.24 36.29 14.76
CA ILE A 36 -1.25 37.11 14.05
C ILE A 36 -1.86 38.45 13.61
N THR A 37 -1.00 39.46 13.52
CA THR A 37 -1.32 40.76 12.94
C THR A 37 -1.22 40.72 11.41
N ALA A 38 -1.81 41.72 10.73
CA ALA A 38 -1.68 41.86 9.28
C ALA A 38 -0.23 42.06 8.83
N GLU A 39 0.60 42.73 9.64
CA GLU A 39 2.03 42.91 9.37
C GLU A 39 2.79 41.59 9.42
N GLU A 40 2.55 40.76 10.43
CA GLU A 40 3.16 39.43 10.55
C GLU A 40 2.74 38.49 9.42
N GLY A 41 1.46 38.51 9.05
CA GLY A 41 0.94 37.75 7.91
C GLY A 41 1.57 38.18 6.59
N ASN A 42 1.66 39.49 6.33
CA ASN A 42 2.31 40.01 5.14
C ASN A 42 3.82 39.71 5.11
N ARG A 43 4.50 39.80 6.26
CA ARG A 43 5.92 39.44 6.38
C ARG A 43 6.16 37.99 5.98
N PHE A 44 5.33 37.05 6.45
CA PHE A 44 5.42 35.65 6.06
C PHE A 44 5.23 35.45 4.55
N LEU A 45 4.24 36.11 3.94
CA LEU A 45 4.02 36.02 2.49
C LEU A 45 5.20 36.61 1.70
N THR A 46 5.79 37.71 2.15
CA THR A 46 6.97 38.31 1.53
C THR A 46 8.20 37.40 1.65
N ASP A 47 8.47 36.84 2.84
CA ASP A 47 9.59 35.91 3.04
C ASP A 47 9.46 34.64 2.16
N LEU A 48 8.25 34.12 2.02
CA LEU A 48 7.97 33.06 1.06
C LEU A 48 8.31 33.49 -0.37
N LYS A 49 7.78 34.64 -0.82
CA LYS A 49 8.00 35.15 -2.19
C LYS A 49 9.48 35.35 -2.50
N ASP A 50 10.23 35.99 -1.60
CA ASP A 50 11.64 36.33 -1.81
C ASP A 50 12.54 35.08 -1.82
N SER A 51 12.11 34.00 -1.16
CA SER A 51 12.86 32.74 -1.11
C SER A 51 12.61 31.83 -2.32
N LEU A 52 11.48 31.98 -3.03
CA LEU A 52 11.11 31.11 -4.16
C LEU A 52 12.16 31.04 -5.29
N PRO A 53 12.80 32.14 -5.73
CA PRO A 53 13.75 32.08 -6.85
C PRO A 53 15.00 31.24 -6.59
N GLN A 54 15.35 31.03 -5.32
CA GLN A 54 16.56 30.28 -4.92
C GLN A 54 16.32 28.77 -4.83
N GLU A 55 15.07 28.34 -4.93
CA GLU A 55 14.69 26.95 -4.68
C GLU A 55 14.47 26.16 -5.97
N ASN A 56 14.85 24.89 -5.95
CA ASN A 56 14.68 23.98 -7.08
C ASN A 56 13.83 22.76 -6.69
N PHE A 57 12.52 22.95 -6.60
CA PHE A 57 11.60 21.86 -6.29
C PHE A 57 11.45 20.90 -7.48
N ASN A 58 12.17 19.78 -7.41
CA ASN A 58 12.07 18.67 -8.38
C ASN A 58 11.50 17.38 -7.76
N LYS A 59 10.96 17.48 -6.53
CA LYS A 59 10.28 16.41 -5.79
C LYS A 59 9.25 17.05 -4.85
N LEU A 60 8.18 16.31 -4.54
CA LEU A 60 7.17 16.74 -3.56
C LEU A 60 7.78 16.95 -2.17
N SER A 61 8.70 16.08 -1.74
CA SER A 61 9.34 16.19 -0.41
C SER A 61 10.09 17.52 -0.24
N LEU A 62 10.82 17.99 -1.26
CA LEU A 62 11.51 19.28 -1.22
C LEU A 62 10.54 20.46 -1.09
N PHE A 63 9.43 20.41 -1.81
CA PHE A 63 8.38 21.43 -1.72
C PHE A 63 7.74 21.46 -0.31
N GLU A 64 7.44 20.30 0.26
CA GLU A 64 6.90 20.19 1.62
C GLU A 64 7.91 20.64 2.69
N SER A 65 9.19 20.29 2.53
CA SER A 65 10.26 20.73 3.43
C SER A 65 10.46 22.24 3.40
N PHE A 66 10.40 22.85 2.21
CA PHE A 66 10.47 24.31 2.06
C PHE A 66 9.35 25.02 2.83
N LEU A 67 8.09 24.61 2.61
CA LEU A 67 6.95 25.20 3.33
C LEU A 67 7.09 25.00 4.84
N THR A 68 7.46 23.79 5.27
CA THR A 68 7.65 23.47 6.70
C THR A 68 8.72 24.35 7.33
N LYS A 69 9.87 24.50 6.66
CA LYS A 69 10.96 25.37 7.10
C LYS A 69 10.50 26.83 7.23
N LYS A 70 9.78 27.35 6.24
CA LYS A 70 9.28 28.73 6.24
C LYS A 70 8.24 29.00 7.34
N ILE A 71 7.37 28.02 7.59
CA ILE A 71 6.39 28.08 8.69
C ILE A 71 7.12 28.13 10.05
N GLN A 72 8.19 27.34 10.22
CA GLN A 72 8.99 27.31 11.45
C GLN A 72 9.80 28.60 11.65
N GLU A 73 10.49 29.08 10.61
CA GLU A 73 11.29 30.31 10.67
C GLU A 73 10.44 31.54 11.04
N ASN A 74 9.18 31.57 10.60
CA ASN A 74 8.24 32.67 10.88
C ASN A 74 7.42 32.48 12.17
N ASN A 75 7.63 31.40 12.93
CA ASN A 75 6.94 31.09 14.19
C ASN A 75 5.40 31.20 14.09
N LEU A 76 4.81 30.67 13.03
CA LEU A 76 3.36 30.77 12.82
C LEU A 76 2.57 29.98 13.89
N PRO A 77 1.41 30.48 14.35
CA PRO A 77 0.58 29.77 15.33
C PRO A 77 -0.07 28.52 14.74
N ALA A 78 -0.40 27.52 15.55
CA ALA A 78 -0.97 26.25 15.04
C ALA A 78 -2.33 26.40 14.30
N GLY A 79 -3.05 27.51 14.50
CA GLY A 79 -4.39 27.76 13.97
C GLY A 79 -4.47 28.29 12.53
N PHE A 80 -3.38 28.31 11.75
CA PHE A 80 -3.44 28.74 10.35
C PHE A 80 -4.01 27.65 9.43
N SER A 81 -4.46 28.01 8.23
CA SER A 81 -4.79 27.08 7.15
C SER A 81 -4.14 27.54 5.85
N LEU A 82 -3.61 26.59 5.09
CA LEU A 82 -2.85 26.87 3.88
C LEU A 82 -3.21 25.89 2.77
N SER A 83 -3.31 26.41 1.56
CA SER A 83 -3.36 25.63 0.32
C SER A 83 -2.34 26.22 -0.64
N SER A 84 -1.46 25.40 -1.19
CA SER A 84 -0.43 25.83 -2.12
C SER A 84 -0.23 24.87 -3.29
N ALA A 85 0.24 25.43 -4.39
CA ALA A 85 0.59 24.74 -5.61
C ALA A 85 1.88 25.31 -6.20
N TYR A 86 2.75 24.45 -6.71
CA TYR A 86 3.97 24.83 -7.42
C TYR A 86 4.10 24.01 -8.70
N PHE A 87 4.28 24.68 -9.84
CA PHE A 87 4.43 24.04 -11.14
C PHE A 87 5.88 24.07 -11.61
N LYS A 88 6.44 22.91 -11.99
CA LYS A 88 7.77 22.85 -12.59
C LYS A 88 7.92 21.65 -13.50
N ASN A 89 8.49 21.87 -14.67
CA ASN A 89 8.78 20.82 -15.66
C ASN A 89 7.57 19.93 -15.96
N GLY A 90 6.37 20.52 -16.06
CA GLY A 90 5.14 19.78 -16.31
C GLY A 90 4.53 19.09 -15.09
N ILE A 91 5.17 19.12 -13.92
CA ILE A 91 4.64 18.53 -12.69
C ILE A 91 4.09 19.63 -11.80
N LEU A 92 2.87 19.44 -11.31
CA LEU A 92 2.25 20.27 -10.27
C LEU A 92 2.43 19.58 -8.92
N TYR A 93 3.06 20.28 -7.97
CA TYR A 93 3.19 19.86 -6.58
C TYR A 93 2.18 20.63 -5.74
N LEU A 94 1.43 19.94 -4.89
CA LEU A 94 0.36 20.49 -4.08
C LEU A 94 0.61 20.21 -2.60
N LYS A 95 0.31 21.19 -1.74
CA LYS A 95 0.34 21.03 -0.28
C LYS A 95 -0.83 21.75 0.37
N THR A 96 -1.50 21.07 1.28
CA THR A 96 -2.54 21.63 2.15
C THR A 96 -2.13 21.47 3.61
N ILE A 97 -2.59 22.38 4.47
CA ILE A 97 -2.46 22.32 5.93
C ILE A 97 -3.80 22.71 6.58
N ASN A 98 -4.21 21.97 7.62
CA ASN A 98 -5.38 22.22 8.47
C ASN A 98 -6.72 22.25 7.75
N LYS A 99 -7.29 23.41 7.42
CA LYS A 99 -8.53 23.51 6.62
C LYS A 99 -8.25 23.70 5.13
N GLY A 100 -6.99 23.68 4.70
CA GLY A 100 -6.60 23.81 3.30
C GLY A 100 -7.24 22.75 2.40
N ARG A 101 -7.66 23.16 1.20
CA ARG A 101 -8.27 22.33 0.16
C ARG A 101 -7.82 22.80 -1.23
N VAL A 102 -7.64 21.84 -2.13
CA VAL A 102 -7.39 22.09 -3.56
C VAL A 102 -8.39 21.28 -4.38
N TYR A 103 -9.15 21.96 -5.24
CA TYR A 103 -10.06 21.33 -6.20
C TYR A 103 -9.49 21.41 -7.61
N LEU A 104 -9.87 20.46 -8.46
CA LEU A 104 -9.60 20.44 -9.89
C LEU A 104 -10.91 20.36 -10.65
N LYS A 105 -11.07 21.26 -11.62
CA LYS A 105 -12.00 21.12 -12.71
C LYS A 105 -11.25 20.72 -13.98
N ARG A 106 -11.53 19.52 -14.46
CA ARG A 106 -11.06 19.00 -15.74
C ARG A 106 -12.25 18.70 -16.63
N LYS A 107 -12.38 19.42 -17.74
CA LYS A 107 -13.56 19.33 -18.63
C LYS A 107 -14.84 19.63 -17.84
N ASN A 108 -15.74 18.64 -17.68
CA ASN A 108 -16.99 18.78 -16.93
C ASN A 108 -16.93 18.15 -15.53
N GLN A 109 -15.77 17.68 -15.08
CA GLN A 109 -15.61 17.05 -13.77
C GLN A 109 -14.98 18.03 -12.80
N PHE A 110 -15.66 18.28 -11.68
CA PHE A 110 -15.17 19.06 -10.55
C PHE A 110 -14.96 18.11 -9.36
N GLN A 111 -13.74 18.04 -8.82
CA GLN A 111 -13.42 17.15 -7.70
C GLN A 111 -12.43 17.79 -6.72
N LEU A 112 -12.56 17.44 -5.44
CA LEU A 112 -11.56 17.71 -4.42
C LEU A 112 -10.35 16.81 -4.65
N LEU A 113 -9.16 17.39 -4.86
CA LEU A 113 -7.92 16.65 -5.06
C LEU A 113 -7.25 16.29 -3.73
N ILE A 114 -7.04 17.29 -2.89
CA ILE A 114 -6.43 17.11 -1.56
C ILE A 114 -7.06 18.05 -0.55
N SER A 115 -7.05 17.63 0.71
CA SER A 115 -7.55 18.44 1.82
C SER A 115 -6.78 18.19 3.10
N SER A 116 -7.01 19.06 4.06
CA SER A 116 -6.42 18.97 5.40
C SER A 116 -4.91 19.13 5.38
N SER A 117 -4.15 18.18 5.93
CA SER A 117 -2.69 18.25 5.98
C SER A 117 -2.05 17.23 5.03
N GLN A 118 -2.38 17.35 3.74
CA GLN A 118 -1.98 16.40 2.69
C GLN A 118 -1.07 17.05 1.64
N GLY A 119 -0.23 16.24 1.00
CA GLY A 119 0.56 16.63 -0.17
C GLY A 119 0.33 15.66 -1.34
N ALA A 120 0.36 16.19 -2.55
CA ALA A 120 0.20 15.42 -3.80
C ALA A 120 1.07 15.99 -4.92
N SER A 121 1.36 15.17 -5.93
CA SER A 121 1.99 15.63 -7.17
C SER A 121 1.40 14.91 -8.39
N GLY A 122 1.33 15.60 -9.52
CA GLY A 122 0.77 15.05 -10.75
C GLY A 122 0.96 15.97 -11.97
N TYR A 123 0.47 15.50 -13.12
CA TYR A 123 0.53 16.24 -14.39
C TYR A 123 -0.78 16.99 -14.65
N PRO A 124 -0.78 18.33 -14.72
CA PRO A 124 -1.92 19.08 -15.21
C PRO A 124 -2.04 18.97 -16.73
N GLU A 125 -3.27 18.98 -17.23
CA GLU A 125 -3.63 19.07 -18.64
C GLU A 125 -3.93 20.52 -19.02
N VAL A 126 -3.74 20.88 -20.30
CA VAL A 126 -4.15 22.19 -20.80
C VAL A 126 -5.66 22.37 -20.58
N LYS A 127 -6.06 23.54 -20.06
CA LYS A 127 -7.40 23.89 -19.57
C LYS A 127 -7.80 23.29 -18.22
N ASP A 128 -6.90 22.60 -17.52
CA ASP A 128 -7.14 22.28 -16.12
C ASP A 128 -7.28 23.58 -15.32
N TYR A 129 -8.26 23.57 -14.41
CA TYR A 129 -8.59 24.69 -13.57
C TYR A 129 -8.50 24.28 -12.11
N PHE A 130 -7.50 24.79 -11.40
CA PHE A 130 -7.26 24.50 -10.00
C PHE A 130 -7.84 25.61 -9.13
N ILE A 131 -8.43 25.22 -8.00
CA ILE A 131 -9.03 26.13 -7.03
C ILE A 131 -8.39 25.86 -5.66
N LEU A 132 -7.62 26.81 -5.16
CA LEU A 132 -7.01 26.78 -3.85
C LEU A 132 -7.89 27.56 -2.88
N THR A 133 -8.28 26.94 -1.77
CA THR A 133 -9.09 27.59 -0.72
C THR A 133 -8.89 26.91 0.64
N THR A 134 -9.48 27.46 1.70
CA THR A 134 -9.56 26.82 3.02
C THR A 134 -11.00 26.42 3.39
N GLN A 135 -11.95 26.58 2.45
CA GLN A 135 -13.37 26.29 2.65
C GLN A 135 -13.84 25.14 1.76
N GLU A 136 -14.93 24.52 2.19
CA GLU A 136 -15.58 23.47 1.41
C GLU A 136 -16.41 24.09 0.28
N ILE A 137 -16.30 23.53 -0.92
CA ILE A 137 -17.02 23.95 -2.12
C ILE A 137 -17.87 22.76 -2.55
N LYS A 138 -19.19 22.94 -2.64
CA LYS A 138 -20.09 21.90 -3.13
C LYS A 138 -20.21 21.96 -4.64
N GLU A 139 -20.39 23.17 -5.17
CA GLU A 139 -20.51 23.43 -6.60
C GLU A 139 -19.63 24.62 -7.01
N GLU A 140 -19.17 24.64 -8.27
CA GLU A 140 -18.27 25.69 -8.77
C GLU A 140 -18.88 27.10 -8.68
N THR A 141 -20.20 27.22 -8.77
CA THR A 141 -20.93 28.48 -8.64
C THR A 141 -20.76 29.14 -7.27
N ASP A 142 -20.33 28.38 -6.26
CA ASP A 142 -20.17 28.84 -4.87
C ASP A 142 -18.88 29.67 -4.68
N LEU A 143 -18.00 29.75 -5.70
CA LEU A 143 -16.73 30.49 -5.64
C LEU A 143 -16.86 31.93 -5.15
N GLY A 144 -17.94 32.61 -5.55
CA GLY A 144 -18.21 33.99 -5.15
C GLY A 144 -18.59 34.17 -3.68
N GLU A 145 -18.91 33.08 -2.98
CA GLU A 145 -19.30 33.06 -1.57
C GLU A 145 -18.14 32.72 -0.62
N LEU A 146 -16.93 32.55 -1.17
CA LEU A 146 -15.76 32.12 -0.40
C LEU A 146 -15.03 33.31 0.26
N PRO A 147 -14.59 33.18 1.54
CA PRO A 147 -13.76 34.18 2.21
C PRO A 147 -12.49 34.51 1.41
N LEU A 148 -11.82 33.47 0.89
CA LEU A 148 -10.66 33.61 0.02
C LEU A 148 -10.48 32.35 -0.84
N ALA A 149 -10.36 32.54 -2.14
CA ALA A 149 -9.97 31.49 -3.09
C ALA A 149 -9.11 32.06 -4.20
N LEU A 150 -8.11 31.28 -4.61
CA LEU A 150 -7.24 31.57 -5.75
C LEU A 150 -7.44 30.49 -6.79
N THR A 151 -7.73 30.89 -8.01
CA THR A 151 -7.88 29.98 -9.13
C THR A 151 -6.69 30.08 -10.07
N ALA A 152 -6.28 28.97 -10.66
CA ALA A 152 -5.18 28.90 -11.61
C ALA A 152 -5.54 27.97 -12.76
N LYS A 153 -5.60 28.51 -13.97
CA LYS A 153 -5.94 27.82 -15.20
C LYS A 153 -4.72 27.65 -16.09
N LEU A 154 -4.43 26.41 -16.49
CA LEU A 154 -3.30 26.15 -17.38
C LEU A 154 -3.69 26.42 -18.84
N ILE A 155 -2.92 27.28 -19.52
CA ILE A 155 -3.12 27.65 -20.93
C ILE A 155 -1.84 27.47 -21.74
N GLU A 156 -1.97 27.35 -23.07
CA GLU A 156 -0.86 27.43 -24.00
C GLU A 156 -0.69 28.88 -24.46
N GLU A 157 0.52 29.42 -24.33
CA GLU A 157 0.89 30.74 -24.80
C GLU A 157 0.92 30.78 -26.34
N ASP A 158 0.03 31.59 -26.93
CA ASP A 158 0.02 31.88 -28.36
C ASP A 158 1.25 32.74 -28.72
N VAL A 159 2.17 32.17 -29.50
CA VAL A 159 3.30 32.93 -30.07
C VAL A 159 2.75 33.85 -31.17
N PHE A 160 2.37 35.06 -30.77
CA PHE A 160 1.89 36.13 -31.65
C PHE A 160 3.07 36.84 -32.37
N GLU A 161 3.89 36.11 -33.12
CA GLU A 161 4.94 36.74 -33.96
C GLU A 161 4.96 36.35 -35.45
N ASP A 162 4.08 35.44 -35.92
CA ASP A 162 4.06 35.04 -37.34
C ASP A 162 2.89 35.59 -38.18
N LYS A 163 1.92 36.30 -37.57
CA LYS A 163 0.77 36.83 -38.34
C LYS A 163 1.12 38.04 -39.20
N LYS A 164 2.16 38.80 -38.86
CA LYS A 164 2.57 40.01 -39.61
C LYS A 164 3.36 39.67 -40.88
N ILE A 165 4.13 38.58 -40.85
CA ILE A 165 4.91 38.09 -42.01
C ILE A 165 3.98 37.48 -43.07
N ILE A 166 2.88 36.84 -42.64
CA ILE A 166 1.91 36.23 -43.56
C ILE A 166 1.08 37.30 -44.30
N ASP A 167 0.71 38.41 -43.65
CA ASP A 167 -0.06 39.48 -44.30
C ASP A 167 0.78 40.30 -45.31
N GLU A 168 2.09 40.47 -45.07
CA GLU A 168 3.00 41.10 -46.03
C GLU A 168 3.37 40.15 -47.19
N ALA A 169 3.55 38.85 -46.92
CA ALA A 169 3.73 37.83 -47.96
C ALA A 169 2.48 37.66 -48.84
N GLN A 170 1.27 37.80 -48.27
CA GLN A 170 0.02 37.81 -49.03
C GLN A 170 -0.12 39.07 -49.89
N LYS A 171 0.34 40.24 -49.43
CA LYS A 171 0.38 41.46 -50.24
C LYS A 171 1.38 41.39 -51.40
N GLU A 172 2.53 40.72 -51.23
CA GLU A 172 3.45 40.43 -52.34
C GLU A 172 2.91 39.38 -53.32
N LEU A 173 2.19 38.36 -52.84
CA LEU A 173 1.52 37.35 -53.68
C LEU A 173 0.36 37.95 -54.50
N ILE A 174 -0.34 38.95 -53.96
CA ILE A 174 -1.43 39.64 -54.67
C ILE A 174 -0.89 40.62 -55.73
N LYS A 175 0.32 41.16 -55.57
CA LYS A 175 0.98 41.98 -56.63
C LYS A 175 1.52 41.17 -57.80
N LYS A 176 1.63 39.84 -57.69
CA LYS A 176 2.04 38.93 -58.79
C LYS A 176 0.87 38.28 -59.54
N LYS A 177 -0.35 38.81 -59.38
CA LYS A 177 -1.56 38.35 -60.09
C LYS A 177 -1.71 38.90 -61.52
N SER A 178 -0.61 39.17 -62.24
CA SER A 178 -0.62 39.55 -63.66
C SER A 178 0.17 38.59 -64.57
N THR A 179 0.38 37.34 -64.16
CA THR A 179 1.07 36.33 -64.99
C THR A 179 0.22 35.09 -65.29
N PHE A 180 -1.12 35.20 -65.13
CA PHE A 180 -2.05 34.15 -65.56
C PHE A 180 -2.50 34.26 -67.02
N ASP A 181 -2.21 35.36 -67.71
CA ASP A 181 -2.57 35.51 -69.12
C ASP A 181 -1.60 34.79 -70.08
N ASN A 182 -0.38 34.43 -69.64
CA ASN A 182 0.58 33.69 -70.45
C ASN A 182 0.52 32.15 -70.28
N LEU A 183 -0.32 31.64 -69.39
CA LEU A 183 -0.51 30.19 -69.22
C LEU A 183 -1.48 29.57 -70.24
N LYS A 184 -2.27 30.40 -70.92
CA LYS A 184 -3.20 29.96 -71.97
C LYS A 184 -2.51 29.71 -73.31
N GLU A 185 -1.37 30.35 -73.57
CA GLU A 185 -0.54 30.08 -74.76
C GLU A 185 0.35 28.84 -74.61
N LEU A 186 0.73 28.47 -73.38
CA LEU A 186 1.51 27.25 -73.10
C LEU A 186 0.68 25.95 -73.18
N TYR A 187 -0.65 26.04 -73.28
CA TYR A 187 -1.54 24.87 -73.33
C TYR A 187 -1.78 24.35 -74.76
N LEU A 188 -1.40 25.10 -75.80
CA LEU A 188 -1.64 24.75 -77.21
C LEU A 188 -0.42 24.20 -77.97
N GLN A 189 0.73 24.02 -77.31
CA GLN A 189 1.93 23.43 -77.94
C GLN A 189 2.64 22.40 -77.06
N VAL A 190 1.95 21.35 -76.60
CA VAL A 190 2.65 20.16 -76.06
C VAL A 190 2.02 18.87 -76.58
N GLY A 191 2.50 18.45 -77.74
CA GLY A 191 2.30 17.10 -78.27
C GLY A 191 3.08 16.06 -77.45
N LYS A 192 2.45 14.89 -77.24
CA LYS A 192 3.06 13.59 -76.86
C LYS A 192 3.92 13.47 -75.58
N LYS A 193 3.87 14.38 -74.60
CA LYS A 193 4.44 14.17 -73.24
C LYS A 193 3.45 14.28 -72.06
N ARG A 194 2.14 14.23 -72.33
CA ARG A 194 1.08 14.37 -71.33
C ARG A 194 1.14 13.33 -70.20
N ASN A 195 1.56 12.09 -70.48
CA ASN A 195 1.61 11.03 -69.47
C ASN A 195 2.75 11.22 -68.46
N ILE A 196 3.89 11.81 -68.86
CA ILE A 196 5.06 11.98 -67.99
C ILE A 196 4.77 13.03 -66.91
N THR A 197 4.14 14.15 -67.26
CA THR A 197 3.79 15.19 -66.28
C THR A 197 2.76 14.69 -65.26
N PHE A 198 1.77 13.89 -65.69
CA PHE A 198 0.81 13.27 -64.76
C PHE A 198 1.48 12.25 -63.83
N ILE A 199 2.43 11.45 -64.34
CA ILE A 199 3.21 10.52 -63.52
C ILE A 199 4.04 11.30 -62.49
N THR A 200 4.72 12.37 -62.87
CA THR A 200 5.53 13.18 -61.95
C THR A 200 4.69 13.85 -60.86
N VAL A 201 3.53 14.44 -61.21
CA VAL A 201 2.61 15.05 -60.23
C VAL A 201 2.03 14.00 -59.29
N PHE A 202 1.67 12.82 -59.81
CA PHE A 202 1.17 11.71 -59.01
C PHE A 202 2.23 11.16 -58.04
N LEU A 203 3.49 11.08 -58.49
CA LEU A 203 4.62 10.61 -57.67
C LEU A 203 4.95 11.59 -56.54
N ILE A 204 4.88 12.90 -56.81
CA ILE A 204 5.00 13.95 -55.79
C ILE A 204 3.85 13.85 -54.77
N LEU A 205 2.63 13.56 -55.21
CA LEU A 205 1.46 13.43 -54.34
C LEU A 205 1.55 12.21 -53.41
N ILE A 206 2.11 11.08 -53.89
CA ILE A 206 2.39 9.90 -53.05
C ILE A 206 3.45 10.20 -52.00
N ILE A 207 4.55 10.88 -52.37
CA ILE A 207 5.61 11.27 -51.41
C ILE A 207 5.06 12.23 -50.35
N PHE A 208 4.19 13.17 -50.75
CA PHE A 208 3.53 14.08 -49.83
C PHE A 208 2.60 13.34 -48.86
N LEU A 209 1.75 12.43 -49.35
CA LEU A 209 0.90 11.58 -48.51
C LEU A 209 1.73 10.72 -47.54
N TRP A 210 2.83 10.13 -48.00
CA TRP A 210 3.76 9.40 -47.15
C TRP A 210 4.40 10.28 -46.08
N SER A 211 4.78 11.51 -46.41
CA SER A 211 5.37 12.47 -45.46
C SER A 211 4.37 12.92 -44.40
N VAL A 212 3.09 13.14 -44.78
CA VAL A 212 2.02 13.48 -43.85
C VAL A 212 1.69 12.32 -42.92
N VAL A 213 1.60 11.08 -43.44
CA VAL A 213 1.35 9.87 -42.64
C VAL A 213 2.52 9.60 -41.69
N LEU A 214 3.76 9.65 -42.18
CA LEU A 214 4.97 9.48 -41.35
C LEU A 214 5.11 10.61 -40.33
N GLY A 215 4.75 11.84 -40.69
CA GLY A 215 4.74 12.99 -39.79
C GLY A 215 3.69 12.85 -38.69
N TYR A 216 2.48 12.41 -39.03
CA TYR A 216 1.42 12.10 -38.07
C TYR A 216 1.80 10.95 -37.14
N GLN A 217 2.41 9.89 -37.69
CA GLN A 217 2.88 8.73 -36.93
C GLN A 217 4.07 9.09 -36.02
N ARG A 218 5.00 9.94 -36.48
CA ARG A 218 6.08 10.51 -35.67
C ARG A 218 5.53 11.37 -34.54
N ARG A 219 4.53 12.22 -34.79
CA ARG A 219 3.89 13.05 -33.75
C ARG A 219 3.21 12.19 -32.68
N LYS A 220 2.42 11.19 -33.07
CA LYS A 220 1.82 10.24 -32.10
C LYS A 220 2.87 9.46 -31.31
N THR A 221 3.94 9.02 -31.96
CA THR A 221 5.02 8.28 -31.29
C THR A 221 5.80 9.18 -30.33
N SER A 222 6.05 10.44 -30.72
CA SER A 222 6.70 11.44 -29.87
C SER A 222 5.87 11.76 -28.63
N GLN A 223 4.56 11.97 -28.77
CA GLN A 223 3.65 12.20 -27.65
C GLN A 223 3.59 11.00 -26.70
N ALA A 224 3.55 9.78 -27.25
CA ALA A 224 3.61 8.56 -26.45
C ALA A 224 4.94 8.44 -25.68
N ASN A 225 6.07 8.74 -26.33
CA ASN A 225 7.40 8.70 -25.69
C ASN A 225 7.54 9.77 -24.60
N GLU A 226 7.01 10.97 -24.84
CA GLU A 226 6.99 12.05 -23.86
C GLU A 226 6.13 11.68 -22.66
N LYS A 227 4.92 11.16 -22.86
CA LYS A 227 4.05 10.69 -21.77
C LYS A 227 4.71 9.58 -20.94
N VAL A 228 5.29 8.57 -21.60
CA VAL A 228 6.03 7.49 -20.91
C VAL A 228 7.22 8.03 -20.12
N LYS A 229 7.99 8.97 -20.70
CA LYS A 229 9.13 9.61 -20.02
C LYS A 229 8.68 10.36 -18.78
N LEU A 230 7.64 11.19 -18.88
CA LEU A 230 7.08 11.95 -17.77
C LEU A 230 6.57 10.99 -16.68
N THR A 231 5.73 10.02 -17.01
CA THR A 231 5.24 9.03 -16.03
C THR A 231 6.39 8.28 -15.34
N LYS A 232 7.47 7.94 -16.06
CA LYS A 232 8.68 7.34 -15.47
C LYS A 232 9.37 8.27 -14.48
N GLU A 233 9.50 9.55 -14.79
CA GLU A 233 10.06 10.55 -13.88
C GLU A 233 9.20 10.72 -12.63
N LEU A 234 7.88 10.82 -12.77
CA LEU A 234 6.95 10.90 -11.63
C LEU A 234 7.02 9.67 -10.73
N ILE A 235 7.00 8.46 -11.31
CA ILE A 235 7.16 7.21 -10.56
C ILE A 235 8.51 7.22 -9.84
N SER A 236 9.59 7.58 -10.51
CA SER A 236 10.91 7.65 -9.88
C SER A 236 10.94 8.61 -8.68
N GLN A 237 10.26 9.75 -8.77
CA GLN A 237 10.12 10.68 -7.65
C GLN A 237 9.28 10.09 -6.51
N LYS A 238 8.13 9.48 -6.82
CA LYS A 238 7.26 8.84 -5.83
C LYS A 238 7.97 7.70 -5.10
N LEU A 239 8.71 6.84 -5.81
CA LEU A 239 9.50 5.79 -5.21
C LEU A 239 10.64 6.37 -4.36
N SER A 240 11.36 7.39 -4.84
CA SER A 240 12.39 8.05 -4.01
C SER A 240 11.82 8.65 -2.72
N SER A 241 10.68 9.33 -2.79
CA SER A 241 10.02 9.89 -1.60
C SER A 241 9.48 8.79 -0.70
N ALA A 242 8.95 7.70 -1.26
CA ALA A 242 8.52 6.54 -0.49
C ALA A 242 9.68 5.92 0.29
N GLU A 243 10.87 5.87 -0.31
CA GLU A 243 12.08 5.36 0.35
C GLU A 243 12.50 6.25 1.53
N GLU A 244 12.51 7.56 1.31
CA GLU A 244 12.85 8.56 2.33
C GLU A 244 11.91 8.48 3.54
N VAL A 245 10.60 8.29 3.30
CA VAL A 245 9.59 8.26 4.38
C VAL A 245 9.36 6.86 4.96
N ALA A 246 9.69 5.78 4.26
CA ALA A 246 9.41 4.39 4.69
C ALA A 246 10.01 4.06 6.07
N PHE A 247 11.15 4.64 6.40
CA PHE A 247 11.81 4.42 7.69
C PHE A 247 11.00 4.97 8.88
N LEU A 248 10.33 6.11 8.70
CA LEU A 248 9.59 6.79 9.78
C LEU A 248 8.07 6.60 9.68
N ASN A 249 7.55 6.33 8.47
CA ASN A 249 6.14 6.27 8.16
C ASN A 249 5.88 5.32 6.98
N LEU A 250 5.90 4.02 7.29
CA LEU A 250 5.58 2.95 6.34
C LEU A 250 4.20 3.14 5.67
N PRO A 251 3.10 3.50 6.39
CA PRO A 251 1.81 3.74 5.75
C PRO A 251 1.86 4.77 4.61
N ARG A 252 2.59 5.89 4.80
CA ARG A 252 2.75 6.89 3.73
C ARG A 252 3.52 6.34 2.55
N ALA A 253 4.55 5.53 2.80
CA ALA A 253 5.32 4.90 1.74
C ALA A 253 4.47 3.89 0.92
N LEU A 254 3.58 3.15 1.57
CA LEU A 254 2.63 2.25 0.90
C LEU A 254 1.62 3.00 0.02
N VAL A 255 1.16 4.18 0.45
CA VAL A 255 0.30 5.04 -0.39
C VAL A 255 1.02 5.46 -1.67
N LEU A 256 2.26 5.94 -1.57
CA LEU A 256 3.07 6.34 -2.73
C LEU A 256 3.37 5.17 -3.67
N LEU A 257 3.58 3.97 -3.13
CA LEU A 257 3.74 2.74 -3.90
C LEU A 257 2.45 2.36 -4.64
N LYS A 258 1.30 2.43 -3.96
CA LYS A 258 -0.02 2.16 -4.56
C LYS A 258 -0.32 3.13 -5.70
N GLU A 259 -0.06 4.42 -5.50
CA GLU A 259 -0.19 5.42 -6.55
C GLU A 259 0.73 5.10 -7.73
N SER A 260 1.99 4.73 -7.48
CA SER A 260 2.94 4.37 -8.55
C SER A 260 2.46 3.15 -9.37
N LYS A 261 1.90 2.13 -8.71
CA LYS A 261 1.27 0.98 -9.39
C LYS A 261 0.09 1.39 -10.26
N GLN A 262 -0.74 2.30 -9.76
CA GLN A 262 -1.90 2.81 -10.50
C GLN A 262 -1.47 3.57 -11.76
N GLU A 263 -0.45 4.45 -11.66
CA GLU A 263 0.10 5.18 -12.80
C GLU A 263 0.61 4.24 -13.90
N VAL A 264 1.29 3.15 -13.53
CA VAL A 264 1.74 2.13 -14.49
C VAL A 264 0.57 1.37 -15.10
N ALA A 265 -0.43 1.00 -14.31
CA ALA A 265 -1.64 0.34 -14.82
C ALA A 265 -2.38 1.22 -15.83
N ASP A 266 -2.48 2.52 -15.59
CA ASP A 266 -3.12 3.46 -16.51
C ASP A 266 -2.26 3.69 -17.77
N LEU A 267 -0.93 3.78 -17.63
CA LEU A 267 -0.01 3.85 -18.77
C LEU A 267 -0.06 2.59 -19.65
N LYS A 268 -0.25 1.41 -19.03
CA LYS A 268 -0.37 0.11 -19.73
C LYS A 268 -1.67 -0.01 -20.51
N LYS A 269 -2.77 0.61 -20.07
CA LYS A 269 -4.02 0.67 -20.85
C LYS A 269 -3.81 1.43 -22.16
N ASP A 270 -3.07 2.53 -22.12
CA ASP A 270 -2.79 3.36 -23.30
C ASP A 270 -1.73 2.72 -24.23
N TYR A 271 -0.76 1.96 -23.67
CA TYR A 271 0.41 1.45 -24.41
C TYR A 271 0.85 0.01 -24.02
N PRO A 272 0.01 -1.02 -24.21
CA PRO A 272 0.15 -2.35 -23.56
C PRO A 272 1.39 -3.21 -23.90
N GLN A 273 2.21 -2.83 -24.89
CA GLN A 273 3.38 -3.61 -25.33
C GLN A 273 4.70 -2.84 -25.32
N ARG A 274 4.77 -1.69 -24.63
CA ARG A 274 6.02 -0.94 -24.48
C ARG A 274 6.94 -1.61 -23.46
N LYS A 275 8.18 -1.88 -23.85
CA LYS A 275 9.20 -2.52 -22.98
C LYS A 275 9.46 -1.69 -21.73
N GLU A 276 9.43 -0.37 -21.85
CA GLU A 276 9.67 0.58 -20.76
C GLU A 276 8.61 0.47 -19.63
N ILE A 277 7.39 0.05 -19.97
CA ILE A 277 6.31 -0.15 -19.00
C ILE A 277 6.52 -1.45 -18.22
N LEU A 278 6.94 -2.52 -18.91
CA LEU A 278 7.32 -3.78 -18.26
C LEU A 278 8.52 -3.58 -17.32
N GLU A 279 9.50 -2.78 -17.75
CA GLU A 279 10.63 -2.39 -16.90
C GLU A 279 10.18 -1.59 -15.66
N LEU A 280 9.20 -0.69 -15.80
CA LEU A 280 8.61 0.05 -14.68
C LEU A 280 7.87 -0.86 -13.69
N GLU A 281 7.09 -1.85 -14.18
CA GLU A 281 6.43 -2.85 -13.33
C GLU A 281 7.46 -3.61 -12.47
N GLU A 282 8.56 -4.04 -13.07
CA GLU A 282 9.64 -4.73 -12.36
C GLU A 282 10.37 -3.83 -11.35
N VAL A 283 10.61 -2.56 -11.68
CA VAL A 283 11.20 -1.59 -10.74
C VAL A 283 10.28 -1.38 -9.53
N ILE A 284 8.99 -1.18 -9.75
CA ILE A 284 8.00 -1.01 -8.67
C ILE A 284 7.92 -2.27 -7.81
N LYS A 285 7.92 -3.46 -8.42
CA LYS A 285 7.89 -4.74 -7.70
C LYS A 285 9.13 -4.94 -6.82
N LYS A 286 10.32 -4.63 -7.34
CA LYS A 286 11.57 -4.68 -6.54
C LYS A 286 11.55 -3.68 -5.40
N PHE A 287 11.04 -2.47 -5.67
CA PHE A 287 10.93 -1.42 -4.67
C PHE A 287 9.92 -1.76 -3.57
N GLU A 288 8.78 -2.35 -3.93
CA GLU A 288 7.81 -2.90 -3.00
C GLU A 288 8.46 -3.94 -2.08
N GLY A 289 9.21 -4.89 -2.63
CA GLY A 289 9.94 -5.89 -1.84
C GLY A 289 10.89 -5.24 -0.83
N LYS A 290 11.61 -4.20 -1.24
CA LYS A 290 12.52 -3.42 -0.39
C LYS A 290 11.80 -2.71 0.75
N ILE A 291 10.69 -2.02 0.47
CA ILE A 291 9.93 -1.28 1.50
C ILE A 291 9.21 -2.21 2.47
N LEU A 292 8.61 -3.28 1.95
CA LEU A 292 7.89 -4.25 2.77
C LEU A 292 8.81 -5.14 3.59
N LYS A 293 10.13 -5.06 3.39
CA LYS A 293 11.10 -6.04 3.89
C LYS A 293 10.63 -7.46 3.57
N LYS A 294 10.11 -7.64 2.34
CA LYS A 294 9.65 -8.94 1.87
C LYS A 294 10.88 -9.73 1.46
N GLU A 295 11.36 -10.57 2.35
CA GLU A 295 12.54 -11.39 2.10
C GLU A 295 12.09 -12.77 1.63
N GLU A 296 12.56 -13.17 0.44
CA GLU A 296 12.50 -14.58 0.05
C GLU A 296 13.66 -15.30 0.73
N VAL A 297 13.35 -15.97 1.84
CA VAL A 297 14.36 -16.58 2.70
C VAL A 297 14.51 -18.06 2.37
N LYS A 298 15.77 -18.49 2.23
CA LYS A 298 16.10 -19.90 2.04
C LYS A 298 15.80 -20.68 3.32
N TYR A 299 15.45 -21.94 3.15
CA TYR A 299 15.22 -22.87 4.25
C TYR A 299 16.26 -23.99 4.23
N SER A 300 16.48 -24.60 5.39
CA SER A 300 17.33 -25.78 5.54
C SER A 300 16.61 -26.87 6.33
N GLU A 301 16.97 -28.13 6.10
CA GLU A 301 16.48 -29.23 6.93
C GLU A 301 17.07 -29.09 8.34
N PHE A 302 16.18 -29.08 9.34
CA PHE A 302 16.58 -28.98 10.74
C PHE A 302 16.64 -30.34 11.42
N PHE A 303 15.64 -31.18 11.17
CA PHE A 303 15.51 -32.50 11.76
C PHE A 303 14.62 -33.41 10.88
N ASP A 304 14.94 -34.70 10.81
CA ASP A 304 14.12 -35.71 10.12
C ASP A 304 13.71 -36.82 11.08
N LEU A 305 12.40 -36.94 11.34
CA LEU A 305 11.83 -37.99 12.19
C LEU A 305 12.00 -39.38 11.58
N ALA A 306 12.19 -39.46 10.25
CA ALA A 306 12.38 -40.73 9.55
C ALA A 306 13.69 -41.45 9.91
N VAL A 307 14.65 -40.72 10.51
CA VAL A 307 15.89 -41.30 11.06
C VAL A 307 15.59 -42.25 12.20
N ASP A 308 14.60 -41.94 13.04
CA ASP A 308 14.18 -42.78 14.16
C ASP A 308 13.12 -43.82 13.74
N ASP A 309 12.14 -43.42 12.91
CA ASP A 309 11.15 -44.35 12.34
C ASP A 309 10.81 -43.97 10.89
N LYS A 310 11.13 -44.84 9.93
CA LYS A 310 10.88 -44.62 8.49
C LYS A 310 9.42 -44.35 8.13
N LYS A 311 8.48 -44.68 9.01
CA LYS A 311 7.04 -44.42 8.82
C LYS A 311 6.57 -43.13 9.49
N ALA A 312 7.45 -42.42 10.19
CA ALA A 312 7.10 -41.22 10.93
C ALA A 312 6.47 -40.17 10.02
N GLN A 313 5.36 -39.60 10.48
CA GLN A 313 4.67 -38.54 9.78
C GLN A 313 4.07 -37.55 10.78
N GLY A 314 4.67 -36.37 10.89
CA GLY A 314 4.13 -35.32 11.73
C GLY A 314 2.87 -34.71 11.12
N THR A 315 1.95 -34.29 11.99
CA THR A 315 0.66 -33.71 11.63
C THR A 315 0.34 -32.40 12.35
N LYS A 316 0.88 -32.20 13.57
CA LYS A 316 0.65 -31.00 14.39
C LYS A 316 1.89 -30.71 15.24
N LEU A 317 2.19 -29.44 15.43
CA LEU A 317 3.26 -28.94 16.30
C LEU A 317 2.70 -28.17 17.50
N TYR A 318 3.34 -28.33 18.66
CA TYR A 318 3.16 -27.46 19.81
C TYR A 318 4.52 -27.17 20.46
N LEU A 319 4.82 -25.90 20.70
CA LEU A 319 6.11 -25.47 21.24
C LEU A 319 5.93 -24.82 22.61
N GLU A 320 6.68 -25.31 23.59
CA GLU A 320 6.81 -24.71 24.91
C GLU A 320 8.29 -24.59 25.27
N GLY A 321 8.77 -23.37 25.52
CA GLY A 321 10.19 -23.12 25.73
C GLY A 321 10.99 -23.60 24.51
N ASN A 322 11.88 -24.58 24.71
CA ASN A 322 12.65 -25.23 23.64
C ASN A 322 12.14 -26.64 23.27
N SER A 323 11.04 -27.09 23.88
CA SER A 323 10.47 -28.42 23.74
C SER A 323 9.37 -28.41 22.68
N LEU A 324 9.66 -29.01 21.52
CA LEU A 324 8.74 -29.13 20.40
C LEU A 324 8.04 -30.48 20.43
N LEU A 325 6.75 -30.49 20.78
CA LEU A 325 5.90 -31.66 20.61
C LEU A 325 5.44 -31.78 19.17
N ILE A 326 5.47 -33.01 18.65
CA ILE A 326 5.06 -33.34 17.28
C ILE A 326 4.13 -34.54 17.32
N LEU A 327 2.89 -34.36 16.90
CA LEU A 327 1.91 -35.44 16.80
C LEU A 327 2.08 -36.18 15.48
N ASP A 328 2.36 -37.47 15.55
CA ASP A 328 2.13 -38.43 14.46
C ASP A 328 0.85 -39.21 14.75
N LYS A 329 -0.25 -38.67 14.22
CA LYS A 329 -1.56 -39.26 14.38
C LYS A 329 -1.67 -40.62 13.68
N ASN A 330 -1.00 -40.81 12.55
CA ASN A 330 -1.18 -42.03 11.76
C ASN A 330 -0.59 -43.25 12.48
N ASN A 331 0.54 -43.07 13.17
CA ASN A 331 1.21 -44.12 13.93
C ASN A 331 0.88 -44.10 15.43
N GLY A 332 0.19 -43.06 15.92
CA GLY A 332 -0.15 -42.89 17.33
C GLY A 332 1.07 -42.58 18.20
N VAL A 333 1.98 -41.76 17.66
CA VAL A 333 3.25 -41.40 18.31
C VAL A 333 3.23 -39.91 18.62
N LEU A 334 3.73 -39.57 19.81
CA LEU A 334 3.99 -38.20 20.20
C LEU A 334 5.50 -38.06 20.40
N PHE A 335 6.15 -37.33 19.49
CA PHE A 335 7.55 -37.00 19.62
C PHE A 335 7.72 -35.75 20.48
N ASN A 336 8.81 -35.70 21.24
CA ASN A 336 9.29 -34.52 21.94
C ASN A 336 10.73 -34.24 21.50
N LEU A 337 10.92 -33.16 20.74
CA LEU A 337 12.20 -32.72 20.21
C LEU A 337 12.69 -31.49 20.98
N SER A 338 13.89 -31.56 21.56
CA SER A 338 14.58 -30.36 22.06
C SER A 338 15.20 -29.59 20.90
N LEU A 339 14.78 -28.36 20.66
CA LEU A 339 15.31 -27.51 19.58
C LEU A 339 16.77 -27.10 19.81
N GLU A 340 17.22 -27.02 21.06
CA GLU A 340 18.60 -26.64 21.38
C GLU A 340 19.54 -27.85 21.36
N LYS A 341 19.13 -28.97 21.97
CA LYS A 341 19.97 -30.18 22.06
C LYS A 341 19.86 -31.10 20.84
N LYS A 342 18.83 -30.89 20.01
CA LYS A 342 18.43 -31.81 18.92
C LYS A 342 18.23 -33.25 19.38
N SER A 343 17.81 -33.44 20.64
CA SER A 343 17.50 -34.75 21.21
C SER A 343 16.01 -35.05 21.04
N LEU A 344 15.70 -36.27 20.58
CA LEU A 344 14.34 -36.74 20.34
C LEU A 344 13.96 -37.83 21.35
N ASN A 345 12.83 -37.64 22.02
CA ASN A 345 12.15 -38.69 22.78
C ASN A 345 10.79 -38.96 22.13
N LYS A 346 10.24 -40.15 22.32
CA LYS A 346 8.90 -40.48 21.81
C LYS A 346 8.10 -41.33 22.77
N GLU A 347 6.78 -41.18 22.69
CA GLU A 347 5.82 -42.06 23.35
C GLU A 347 4.80 -42.53 22.34
N GLN A 348 4.48 -43.83 22.37
CA GLN A 348 3.46 -44.41 21.50
C GLN A 348 2.24 -44.85 22.32
N LYS A 349 1.06 -44.36 21.96
CA LYS A 349 -0.22 -44.68 22.63
C LYS A 349 -1.32 -44.85 21.60
N SER A 350 -2.20 -45.84 21.77
CA SER A 350 -3.31 -46.10 20.84
C SER A 350 -4.26 -44.89 20.70
N ASP A 351 -4.50 -44.15 21.78
CA ASP A 351 -5.40 -43.00 21.79
C ASP A 351 -4.94 -41.85 20.89
N LEU A 352 -3.61 -41.67 20.75
CA LEU A 352 -3.01 -40.64 19.89
C LEU A 352 -3.40 -40.81 18.41
N LYS A 353 -3.81 -42.02 17.98
CA LYS A 353 -4.33 -42.22 16.62
C LYS A 353 -5.56 -41.41 16.28
N ASN A 354 -6.26 -40.97 17.31
CA ASN A 354 -7.47 -40.17 17.19
C ASN A 354 -7.28 -38.74 17.67
N ALA A 355 -6.08 -38.36 18.12
CA ALA A 355 -5.81 -37.00 18.56
C ALA A 355 -5.94 -36.03 17.39
N ASN A 356 -6.50 -34.85 17.66
CA ASN A 356 -6.64 -33.75 16.72
C ASN A 356 -5.73 -32.59 17.09
N LEU A 357 -5.56 -32.34 18.38
CA LEU A 357 -4.76 -31.23 18.91
C LEU A 357 -3.86 -31.75 20.03
N ILE A 358 -2.73 -31.06 20.24
CA ILE A 358 -1.76 -31.35 21.28
C ILE A 358 -1.36 -30.05 21.98
N ALA A 359 -0.97 -30.15 23.24
CA ALA A 359 -0.37 -29.08 24.00
C ALA A 359 0.61 -29.65 25.04
N SER A 360 1.49 -28.82 25.57
CA SER A 360 2.29 -29.12 26.76
C SER A 360 2.24 -27.97 27.75
N TYR A 361 2.44 -28.33 29.01
CA TYR A 361 2.77 -27.38 30.05
C TYR A 361 3.68 -28.07 31.08
N GLU A 362 4.88 -27.54 31.27
CA GLU A 362 5.94 -28.20 32.06
C GLU A 362 6.22 -29.62 31.51
N ASP A 363 6.15 -30.66 32.35
CA ASP A 363 6.36 -32.05 31.92
C ASP A 363 5.06 -32.75 31.43
N LYS A 364 3.91 -32.07 31.55
CA LYS A 364 2.60 -32.63 31.21
C LYS A 364 2.30 -32.44 29.73
N LYS A 365 1.81 -33.49 29.07
CA LYS A 365 1.42 -33.48 27.66
C LYS A 365 -0.07 -33.72 27.53
N TYR A 366 -0.75 -32.85 26.82
CA TYR A 366 -2.19 -32.90 26.63
C TYR A 366 -2.51 -33.21 25.18
N PHE A 367 -3.57 -33.97 24.95
CA PHE A 367 -4.12 -34.16 23.62
C PHE A 367 -5.65 -34.16 23.65
N TYR A 368 -6.23 -33.54 22.63
CA TYR A 368 -7.67 -33.48 22.44
C TYR A 368 -8.09 -34.50 21.38
N ILE A 369 -9.16 -35.22 21.65
CA ILE A 369 -9.82 -36.08 20.67
C ILE A 369 -11.22 -35.53 20.42
N LYS A 370 -11.51 -35.26 19.14
CA LYS A 370 -12.83 -34.82 18.70
C LYS A 370 -13.92 -35.75 19.22
N ASP A 371 -14.98 -35.14 19.74
CA ASP A 371 -16.14 -35.81 20.33
C ASP A 371 -15.88 -36.70 21.57
N ARG A 372 -14.66 -36.71 22.13
CA ARG A 372 -14.36 -37.51 23.34
C ARG A 372 -13.90 -36.69 24.54
N GLY A 373 -13.01 -35.71 24.36
CA GLY A 373 -12.47 -34.95 25.48
C GLY A 373 -10.99 -34.64 25.37
N VAL A 374 -10.43 -34.17 26.49
CA VAL A 374 -9.00 -33.90 26.66
C VAL A 374 -8.38 -34.94 27.57
N TYR A 375 -7.21 -35.41 27.16
CA TYR A 375 -6.44 -36.43 27.82
C TYR A 375 -5.08 -35.87 28.22
N LEU A 376 -4.56 -36.34 29.35
CA LEU A 376 -3.24 -36.08 29.87
C LEU A 376 -2.39 -37.33 29.71
N ILE A 377 -1.15 -37.13 29.27
CA ILE A 377 -0.08 -38.09 29.41
C ILE A 377 0.83 -37.59 30.53
N ASN A 378 0.85 -38.32 31.64
CA ASN A 378 1.75 -38.08 32.77
C ASN A 378 2.42 -39.40 33.16
N ASP A 379 3.75 -39.42 33.30
CA ASP A 379 4.53 -40.62 33.59
C ASP A 379 4.13 -41.84 32.71
N SER A 380 4.00 -41.62 31.40
CA SER A 380 3.54 -42.63 30.42
C SER A 380 2.12 -43.16 30.60
N LYS A 381 1.36 -42.71 31.60
CA LYS A 381 -0.05 -43.06 31.81
C LYS A 381 -0.94 -42.07 31.08
N VAL A 382 -1.91 -42.60 30.34
CA VAL A 382 -2.96 -41.81 29.69
C VAL A 382 -4.15 -41.73 30.63
N THR A 383 -4.57 -40.53 30.99
CA THR A 383 -5.79 -40.27 31.75
C THR A 383 -6.68 -39.30 30.99
N LYS A 384 -7.99 -39.56 30.96
CA LYS A 384 -8.93 -38.56 30.47
C LYS A 384 -9.17 -37.57 31.61
N ILE A 385 -8.87 -36.30 31.37
CA ILE A 385 -8.95 -35.23 32.39
C ILE A 385 -10.13 -34.28 32.15
N LEU A 386 -10.72 -34.33 30.95
CA LEU A 386 -11.91 -33.57 30.62
C LEU A 386 -12.77 -34.39 29.66
N GLU A 387 -14.00 -34.66 30.05
CA GLU A 387 -15.00 -35.26 29.16
C GLU A 387 -15.46 -34.25 28.11
N LYS A 388 -16.04 -34.73 27.00
CA LYS A 388 -16.72 -33.86 26.04
C LYS A 388 -17.82 -33.08 26.76
N ASP A 389 -17.73 -31.75 26.72
CA ASP A 389 -18.80 -30.87 27.20
C ASP A 389 -19.94 -30.84 26.17
N LYS A 390 -21.20 -30.85 26.64
CA LYS A 390 -22.38 -30.69 25.78
C LYS A 390 -22.43 -29.33 25.11
N ASN A 391 -21.77 -28.34 25.73
CA ASN A 391 -21.66 -27.00 25.20
C ASN A 391 -20.62 -26.88 24.10
N TRP A 392 -19.75 -27.88 23.88
CA TRP A 392 -18.80 -27.84 22.76
C TRP A 392 -19.49 -27.97 21.41
N GLY A 393 -19.10 -27.12 20.48
CA GLY A 393 -19.37 -27.25 19.06
C GLY A 393 -18.18 -27.87 18.34
N GLU A 394 -17.41 -27.03 17.65
CA GLU A 394 -16.25 -27.42 16.85
C GLU A 394 -14.97 -26.81 17.42
N VAL A 395 -14.27 -27.60 18.24
CA VAL A 395 -12.96 -27.22 18.78
C VAL A 395 -11.89 -27.40 17.71
N VAL A 396 -11.23 -26.30 17.33
CA VAL A 396 -10.25 -26.25 16.23
C VAL A 396 -8.83 -25.97 16.68
N ASP A 397 -8.65 -25.39 17.87
CA ASP A 397 -7.31 -25.13 18.43
C ASP A 397 -7.30 -25.23 19.96
N MET A 398 -6.13 -25.50 20.52
CA MET A 398 -5.94 -25.75 21.94
C MET A 398 -4.61 -25.18 22.41
N ALA A 399 -4.63 -24.50 23.56
CA ALA A 399 -3.40 -24.02 24.20
C ALA A 399 -3.48 -24.19 25.72
N VAL A 400 -2.31 -24.31 26.35
CA VAL A 400 -2.18 -24.27 27.79
C VAL A 400 -1.31 -23.07 28.17
N TYR A 401 -1.83 -22.22 29.05
CA TYR A 401 -1.16 -21.00 29.48
C TYR A 401 -1.35 -20.78 30.99
N ASN A 402 -0.22 -20.61 31.69
CA ASN A 402 -0.17 -20.58 33.17
C ASN A 402 -0.94 -21.77 33.80
N GLY A 403 -0.74 -22.97 33.24
CA GLY A 403 -1.42 -24.19 33.67
C GLY A 403 -2.88 -24.31 33.25
N ASN A 404 -3.55 -23.25 32.81
CA ASN A 404 -4.97 -23.29 32.41
C ASN A 404 -5.11 -23.72 30.95
N LEU A 405 -6.13 -24.52 30.66
CA LEU A 405 -6.44 -24.98 29.31
C LEU A 405 -7.41 -24.02 28.62
N TYR A 406 -7.15 -23.77 27.34
CA TYR A 406 -7.97 -22.94 26.47
C TYR A 406 -8.33 -23.75 25.23
N LEU A 407 -9.63 -23.79 24.89
CA LEU A 407 -10.14 -24.45 23.69
C LEU A 407 -10.84 -23.41 22.81
N LEU A 408 -10.37 -23.25 21.57
CA LEU A 408 -11.01 -22.40 20.57
C LEU A 408 -12.14 -23.19 19.90
N ASP A 409 -13.39 -22.78 20.13
CA ASP A 409 -14.59 -23.44 19.63
C ASP A 409 -15.34 -22.55 18.63
N LYS A 410 -15.15 -22.82 17.33
CA LYS A 410 -15.83 -22.07 16.27
C LYS A 410 -17.32 -22.35 16.21
N GLY A 411 -17.76 -23.53 16.63
CA GLY A 411 -19.16 -23.93 16.56
C GLY A 411 -20.05 -23.22 17.58
N LYS A 412 -19.43 -22.47 18.50
CA LYS A 412 -20.09 -21.79 19.62
C LYS A 412 -19.65 -20.35 19.81
N ASP A 413 -18.79 -19.84 18.93
CA ASP A 413 -18.22 -18.50 19.04
C ASP A 413 -17.55 -18.24 20.40
N GLU A 414 -16.88 -19.26 20.95
CA GLU A 414 -16.31 -19.22 22.30
C GLU A 414 -14.84 -19.66 22.36
N VAL A 415 -14.12 -19.09 23.32
CA VAL A 415 -12.85 -19.65 23.81
C VAL A 415 -13.11 -20.16 25.23
N TRP A 416 -13.24 -21.48 25.38
CA TRP A 416 -13.48 -22.08 26.68
C TRP A 416 -12.21 -22.07 27.51
N LYS A 417 -12.28 -21.51 28.72
CA LYS A 417 -11.20 -21.52 29.71
C LYS A 417 -11.48 -22.54 30.80
N TYR A 418 -10.49 -23.36 31.10
CA TYR A 418 -10.52 -24.38 32.14
C TYR A 418 -9.40 -24.15 33.13
N LEU A 419 -9.76 -23.90 34.38
CA LEU A 419 -8.78 -23.69 35.45
C LEU A 419 -8.15 -25.01 35.87
N ASN A 420 -6.83 -25.00 36.04
CA ASN A 420 -6.10 -26.14 36.59
C ASN A 420 -6.51 -26.37 38.05
N VAL A 421 -6.78 -27.62 38.41
CA VAL A 421 -7.09 -28.09 39.76
C VAL A 421 -6.28 -29.36 40.05
N GLU A 422 -6.28 -29.88 41.28
CA GLU A 422 -5.42 -31.01 41.68
C GLU A 422 -5.53 -32.23 40.75
N ASP A 423 -6.75 -32.61 40.35
CA ASP A 423 -7.03 -33.79 39.53
C ASP A 423 -7.41 -33.48 38.06
N GLY A 424 -6.91 -32.37 37.50
CA GLY A 424 -7.11 -32.03 36.09
C GLY A 424 -7.65 -30.62 35.88
N PHE A 425 -8.86 -30.51 35.31
CA PHE A 425 -9.47 -29.23 34.99
C PHE A 425 -10.84 -29.07 35.65
N GLY A 426 -11.12 -27.86 36.14
CA GLY A 426 -12.43 -27.47 36.64
C GLY A 426 -13.49 -27.35 35.54
N SER A 427 -14.65 -26.79 35.87
CA SER A 427 -15.70 -26.49 34.88
C SER A 427 -15.25 -25.43 33.87
N GLY A 428 -15.66 -25.60 32.61
CA GLY A 428 -15.39 -24.63 31.55
C GLY A 428 -16.15 -23.33 31.77
N THR A 429 -15.46 -22.21 31.60
CA THR A 429 -16.08 -20.88 31.58
C THR A 429 -15.77 -20.18 30.27
N SER A 430 -16.66 -19.27 29.85
CA SER A 430 -16.36 -18.34 28.76
C SER A 430 -15.10 -17.54 29.10
N TYR A 431 -14.18 -17.43 28.14
CA TYR A 431 -13.08 -16.48 28.26
C TYR A 431 -13.54 -15.06 27.95
N PHE A 432 -14.48 -14.89 27.01
CA PHE A 432 -14.98 -13.59 26.63
C PHE A 432 -15.86 -12.98 27.72
N GLN A 433 -15.66 -11.69 27.97
CA GLN A 433 -16.61 -10.92 28.78
C GLN A 433 -17.91 -10.70 28.01
N SER A 434 -18.97 -10.35 28.73
CA SER A 434 -20.29 -10.11 28.15
C SER A 434 -20.22 -9.12 26.97
N GLY A 435 -20.75 -9.53 25.81
CA GLY A 435 -20.78 -8.74 24.58
C GLY A 435 -19.46 -8.63 23.82
N GLN A 436 -18.41 -9.37 24.21
CA GLN A 436 -17.09 -9.31 23.55
C GLN A 436 -16.85 -10.41 22.51
N ALA A 437 -17.70 -11.44 22.47
CA ALA A 437 -17.62 -12.51 21.47
C ALA A 437 -17.78 -11.97 20.04
N ILE A 438 -17.16 -12.65 19.09
CA ILE A 438 -17.26 -12.37 17.65
C ILE A 438 -17.61 -13.68 16.93
N ASP A 439 -18.02 -13.60 15.67
CA ASP A 439 -18.12 -14.77 14.81
C ASP A 439 -16.74 -15.43 14.65
N LEU A 440 -16.60 -16.64 15.19
CA LEU A 440 -15.37 -17.43 15.15
C LEU A 440 -15.34 -18.42 13.99
N SER A 441 -16.39 -18.50 13.16
CA SER A 441 -16.43 -19.40 11.99
C SER A 441 -15.22 -19.19 11.06
N VAL A 442 -14.76 -17.94 10.95
CA VAL A 442 -13.60 -17.53 10.14
C VAL A 442 -12.25 -17.66 10.85
N ILE A 443 -12.19 -17.93 12.16
CA ILE A 443 -10.95 -17.93 12.96
C ILE A 443 -10.31 -19.30 12.99
N ASN A 444 -9.07 -19.46 12.51
CA ASN A 444 -8.44 -20.78 12.36
C ASN A 444 -7.48 -21.15 13.49
N SER A 445 -6.97 -20.16 14.25
CA SER A 445 -5.91 -20.41 15.22
C SER A 445 -5.93 -19.44 16.40
N LEU A 446 -5.40 -19.92 17.52
CA LEU A 446 -5.26 -19.22 18.78
C LEU A 446 -3.79 -19.25 19.26
N ALA A 447 -3.31 -18.13 19.79
CA ALA A 447 -2.02 -18.03 20.48
C ALA A 447 -2.15 -17.21 21.77
N ILE A 448 -1.32 -17.51 22.78
CA ILE A 448 -1.38 -16.86 24.09
C ILE A 448 0.01 -16.45 24.59
N ASP A 449 0.18 -15.17 24.91
CA ASP A 449 1.38 -14.62 25.59
C ASP A 449 1.05 -13.90 26.93
N GLY A 450 -0.22 -13.90 27.31
CA GLY A 450 -0.81 -13.01 28.31
C GLY A 450 -2.09 -12.37 27.78
N SER A 451 -2.10 -12.07 26.49
CA SER A 451 -3.30 -11.83 25.69
C SER A 451 -3.63 -13.05 24.84
N ILE A 452 -4.89 -13.22 24.44
CA ILE A 452 -5.29 -14.20 23.42
C ILE A 452 -5.32 -13.51 22.06
N TYR A 453 -4.57 -14.05 21.10
CA TYR A 453 -4.63 -13.64 19.70
C TYR A 453 -5.40 -14.70 18.93
N LEU A 454 -6.33 -14.25 18.10
CA LEU A 454 -7.11 -15.08 17.21
C LEU A 454 -6.88 -14.58 15.79
N ALA A 455 -6.63 -15.51 14.87
CA ALA A 455 -6.45 -15.18 13.46
C ALA A 455 -7.10 -16.20 12.55
N GLY A 456 -7.55 -15.74 11.39
CA GLY A 456 -8.11 -16.58 10.33
C GLY A 456 -8.37 -15.79 9.06
N ASP A 457 -9.53 -16.02 8.44
CA ASP A 457 -9.87 -15.43 7.14
C ASP A 457 -10.27 -13.98 7.31
N SER A 458 -9.45 -13.05 6.79
CA SER A 458 -9.68 -11.61 6.87
C SER A 458 -9.86 -11.02 8.29
N VAL A 459 -9.63 -11.82 9.35
CA VAL A 459 -9.81 -11.41 10.74
C VAL A 459 -8.56 -11.70 11.57
N ILE A 460 -8.12 -10.68 12.30
CA ILE A 460 -7.12 -10.76 13.35
C ILE A 460 -7.66 -9.97 14.53
N VAL A 461 -7.76 -10.59 15.70
CA VAL A 461 -8.22 -9.92 16.91
C VAL A 461 -7.37 -10.33 18.11
N LYS A 462 -7.32 -9.43 19.09
CA LYS A 462 -6.62 -9.65 20.35
C LYS A 462 -7.60 -9.40 21.50
N TYR A 463 -7.48 -10.22 22.54
CA TYR A 463 -8.23 -10.09 23.77
C TYR A 463 -7.30 -10.07 24.97
N THR A 464 -7.60 -9.21 25.92
CA THR A 464 -6.88 -9.10 27.19
C THR A 464 -7.89 -9.27 28.31
N SER A 465 -7.72 -10.29 29.14
CA SER A 465 -8.65 -10.61 30.25
C SER A 465 -10.12 -10.72 29.82
N GLY A 466 -10.36 -11.22 28.61
CA GLY A 466 -11.70 -11.39 28.03
C GLY A 466 -12.30 -10.16 27.36
N LEU A 467 -11.66 -8.99 27.44
CA LEU A 467 -12.04 -7.78 26.72
C LEU A 467 -11.36 -7.72 25.36
N ARG A 468 -12.08 -7.30 24.32
CA ARG A 468 -11.50 -7.08 23.01
C ARG A 468 -10.58 -5.87 23.04
N ASP A 469 -9.35 -6.06 22.61
CA ASP A 469 -8.33 -5.01 22.48
C ASP A 469 -8.58 -4.21 21.18
N GLY A 470 -8.18 -2.94 21.16
CA GLY A 470 -8.20 -2.07 19.98
C GLY A 470 -7.09 -2.39 18.97
N PHE A 471 -6.57 -3.62 18.98
CA PHE A 471 -5.49 -4.12 18.14
C PHE A 471 -5.84 -4.00 16.66
N LYS A 472 -5.28 -2.96 16.01
CA LYS A 472 -5.48 -2.66 14.59
C LYS A 472 -4.26 -3.10 13.80
N VAL A 473 -4.48 -3.97 12.83
CA VAL A 473 -3.44 -4.44 11.92
C VAL A 473 -3.70 -3.87 10.53
N ASP A 474 -2.72 -3.12 10.01
CA ASP A 474 -2.73 -2.64 8.64
C ASP A 474 -1.70 -3.40 7.81
N LEU A 475 -2.11 -4.55 7.29
CA LEU A 475 -1.25 -5.36 6.42
C LEU A 475 -1.16 -4.75 5.02
N PRO A 476 0.00 -4.89 4.34
CA PRO A 476 0.18 -4.48 2.94
C PRO A 476 -0.80 -5.14 1.99
N ASP A 477 -1.10 -6.41 2.25
CA ASP A 477 -2.07 -7.20 1.50
C ASP A 477 -3.40 -7.26 2.29
N LYS A 478 -4.51 -7.09 1.59
CA LYS A 478 -5.86 -7.18 2.18
C LYS A 478 -6.52 -8.54 1.96
N ASP A 479 -6.01 -9.34 1.04
CA ASP A 479 -6.46 -10.72 0.83
C ASP A 479 -5.60 -11.65 1.68
N PHE A 480 -5.96 -11.90 2.94
CA PHE A 480 -5.22 -12.82 3.80
C PHE A 480 -6.13 -13.86 4.42
N SER A 481 -5.59 -15.08 4.53
CA SER A 481 -6.21 -16.21 5.22
C SER A 481 -5.15 -16.88 6.07
N PHE A 482 -5.22 -16.65 7.39
CA PHE A 482 -4.20 -17.17 8.29
C PHE A 482 -4.55 -18.59 8.72
N ASN A 483 -3.62 -19.51 8.47
CA ASN A 483 -3.68 -20.88 8.97
C ASN A 483 -3.22 -20.96 10.43
N LYS A 484 -2.32 -20.06 10.84
CA LYS A 484 -1.79 -20.03 12.21
C LYS A 484 -1.43 -18.62 12.65
N VAL A 485 -1.79 -18.30 13.88
CA VAL A 485 -1.14 -17.24 14.65
C VAL A 485 -0.18 -17.88 15.63
N PHE A 486 1.02 -17.32 15.78
CA PHE A 486 1.99 -17.81 16.74
C PHE A 486 2.60 -16.66 17.52
N THR A 487 2.61 -16.81 18.83
CA THR A 487 3.36 -15.95 19.74
C THR A 487 3.52 -16.65 21.09
N SER A 488 4.40 -16.13 21.94
CA SER A 488 4.62 -16.63 23.29
C SER A 488 5.13 -15.50 24.19
N LYS A 489 5.23 -15.77 25.51
CA LYS A 489 5.81 -14.83 26.48
C LYS A 489 7.25 -14.42 26.16
N SER A 490 8.01 -15.29 25.52
CA SER A 490 9.43 -15.05 25.19
C SER A 490 9.62 -14.33 23.85
N LEU A 491 8.54 -14.10 23.11
CA LEU A 491 8.58 -13.44 21.81
C LEU A 491 8.06 -12.01 21.94
N GLU A 492 8.80 -11.07 21.36
CA GLU A 492 8.40 -9.66 21.28
C GLU A 492 7.49 -9.38 20.08
N LYS A 493 7.23 -10.40 19.24
CA LYS A 493 6.48 -10.27 17.98
C LYS A 493 5.33 -11.29 17.90
N VAL A 494 4.39 -11.02 17.00
CA VAL A 494 3.29 -11.91 16.61
C VAL A 494 3.49 -12.33 15.16
N TYR A 495 3.33 -13.61 14.89
CA TYR A 495 3.56 -14.20 13.57
C TYR A 495 2.25 -14.72 13.02
N LEU A 496 1.91 -14.31 11.80
CA LEU A 496 0.68 -14.69 11.11
C LEU A 496 1.04 -15.43 9.83
N TRP A 497 0.74 -16.73 9.77
CA TRP A 497 1.10 -17.59 8.66
C TRP A 497 -0.05 -17.76 7.68
N ASP A 498 0.16 -17.31 6.44
CA ASP A 498 -0.71 -17.59 5.29
C ASP A 498 -0.03 -18.67 4.43
N ARG A 499 -0.47 -19.91 4.61
CA ARG A 499 0.07 -21.07 3.89
C ARG A 499 -0.26 -21.00 2.40
N ARG A 500 -1.44 -20.46 2.03
CA ARG A 500 -1.84 -20.33 0.62
C ARG A 500 -0.83 -19.47 -0.14
N LYS A 501 -0.28 -18.45 0.52
CA LYS A 501 0.72 -17.54 -0.07
C LYS A 501 2.17 -17.96 0.17
N GLY A 502 2.41 -18.87 1.12
CA GLY A 502 3.78 -19.22 1.54
C GLY A 502 4.46 -18.06 2.27
N ASP A 503 3.67 -17.30 3.04
CA ASP A 503 4.06 -16.04 3.65
C ASP A 503 3.83 -16.08 5.18
N VAL A 504 4.77 -15.53 5.94
CA VAL A 504 4.61 -15.21 7.36
C VAL A 504 4.73 -13.71 7.54
N TYR A 505 3.64 -13.09 7.97
CA TYR A 505 3.59 -11.68 8.32
C TYR A 505 3.98 -11.52 9.78
N ILE A 506 4.92 -10.62 10.04
CA ILE A 506 5.48 -10.41 11.37
C ILE A 506 5.04 -9.04 11.86
N LEU A 507 4.36 -9.03 13.01
CA LEU A 507 3.82 -7.84 13.66
C LEU A 507 4.48 -7.61 15.01
N GLY A 508 4.52 -6.36 15.45
CA GLY A 508 4.74 -6.08 16.86
C GLY A 508 3.49 -6.35 17.70
N LYS A 509 3.64 -6.33 19.03
CA LYS A 509 2.55 -6.61 19.99
C LYS A 509 1.46 -5.53 20.02
N THR A 510 1.69 -4.40 19.34
CA THR A 510 0.69 -3.33 19.18
C THR A 510 -0.06 -3.39 17.85
N GLY A 511 0.31 -4.32 16.95
CA GLY A 511 -0.35 -4.59 15.67
C GLY A 511 0.32 -3.93 14.47
N GLU A 512 1.40 -3.20 14.71
CA GLU A 512 2.23 -2.61 13.68
C GLU A 512 2.91 -3.69 12.84
N TYR A 513 2.85 -3.55 11.52
CA TYR A 513 3.56 -4.42 10.60
C TYR A 513 5.06 -4.15 10.65
N VAL A 514 5.86 -5.20 10.77
CA VAL A 514 7.32 -5.13 10.86
C VAL A 514 7.97 -5.56 9.56
N GLU A 515 7.65 -6.78 9.10
CA GLU A 515 8.25 -7.43 7.94
C GLU A 515 7.41 -8.64 7.49
N GLN A 516 7.76 -9.18 6.32
CA GLN A 516 7.14 -10.37 5.74
C GLN A 516 8.21 -11.33 5.27
N VAL A 517 8.11 -12.58 5.71
CA VAL A 517 9.00 -13.67 5.29
C VAL A 517 8.27 -14.53 4.28
N SER A 518 8.85 -14.70 3.10
CA SER A 518 8.33 -15.59 2.05
C SER A 518 9.27 -16.78 1.88
N SER A 519 8.71 -17.98 1.76
CA SER A 519 9.50 -19.17 1.48
C SER A 519 8.65 -20.28 0.89
N GLU A 520 9.18 -21.04 -0.07
CA GLU A 520 8.46 -22.15 -0.71
C GLU A 520 7.97 -23.19 0.32
N ILE A 521 8.77 -23.46 1.36
CA ILE A 521 8.42 -24.44 2.41
C ILE A 521 7.19 -24.00 3.23
N LEU A 522 6.96 -22.70 3.37
CA LEU A 522 5.77 -22.16 4.05
C LEU A 522 4.48 -22.46 3.28
N GLY A 523 4.56 -22.70 1.97
CA GLY A 523 3.42 -23.13 1.16
C GLY A 523 3.13 -24.64 1.27
N LYS A 524 4.15 -25.44 1.57
CA LYS A 524 4.06 -26.91 1.60
C LYS A 524 3.77 -27.46 3.00
N GLY A 525 4.29 -26.80 4.03
CA GLY A 525 4.20 -27.25 5.42
C GLY A 525 2.78 -27.50 5.92
N SER A 526 2.63 -28.45 6.84
CA SER A 526 1.37 -28.77 7.51
C SER A 526 1.15 -27.96 8.79
N ASP A 527 2.23 -27.53 9.45
CA ASP A 527 2.17 -26.69 10.65
C ASP A 527 3.50 -25.92 10.82
N MET A 528 3.49 -24.85 11.62
CA MET A 528 4.71 -24.13 11.99
C MET A 528 4.70 -23.63 13.44
N VAL A 529 5.89 -23.38 13.96
CA VAL A 529 6.14 -22.70 15.24
C VAL A 529 7.31 -21.74 15.09
N VAL A 530 7.47 -20.81 16.03
CA VAL A 530 8.59 -19.87 16.05
C VAL A 530 9.37 -20.02 17.34
N TYR A 531 10.68 -20.20 17.23
CA TYR A 531 11.57 -20.29 18.38
C TYR A 531 12.74 -19.32 18.22
N LYS A 532 12.90 -18.41 19.18
CA LYS A 532 13.79 -17.25 19.09
C LYS A 532 13.43 -16.44 17.85
N ASN A 533 14.31 -16.38 16.86
CA ASN A 533 14.07 -15.64 15.62
C ASN A 533 13.75 -16.53 14.42
N SER A 534 13.76 -17.86 14.59
CA SER A 534 13.63 -18.78 13.47
C SER A 534 12.25 -19.42 13.40
N ILE A 535 11.76 -19.61 12.19
CA ILE A 535 10.50 -20.30 11.89
C ILE A 535 10.80 -21.76 11.60
N TYR A 536 10.11 -22.66 12.29
CA TYR A 536 10.21 -24.10 12.10
C TYR A 536 8.93 -24.61 11.44
N VAL A 537 9.07 -25.25 10.29
CA VAL A 537 7.95 -25.70 9.45
C VAL A 537 7.97 -27.22 9.36
N LEU A 538 6.85 -27.85 9.66
CA LEU A 538 6.66 -29.29 9.55
C LEU A 538 6.19 -29.66 8.15
N GLU A 539 6.87 -30.58 7.48
CA GLU A 539 6.45 -31.15 6.21
C GLU A 539 6.70 -32.67 6.23
N GLY A 540 5.63 -33.46 6.37
CA GLY A 540 5.73 -34.92 6.44
C GLY A 540 6.53 -35.39 7.66
N SER A 541 7.66 -36.08 7.43
CA SER A 541 8.56 -36.53 8.50
C SER A 541 9.60 -35.47 8.90
N LYS A 542 9.68 -34.36 8.18
CA LYS A 542 10.79 -33.41 8.29
C LYS A 542 10.36 -32.10 8.91
N ILE A 543 11.30 -31.49 9.62
CA ILE A 543 11.20 -30.14 10.14
C ILE A 543 12.25 -29.32 9.42
N TYR A 544 11.80 -28.25 8.79
CA TYR A 544 12.63 -27.27 8.12
C TYR A 544 12.74 -26.01 8.95
N LYS A 545 13.86 -25.30 8.82
CA LYS A 545 14.13 -24.04 9.50
C LYS A 545 14.34 -22.93 8.49
N ILE A 546 13.71 -21.79 8.76
CA ILE A 546 13.96 -20.50 8.14
C ILE A 546 14.57 -19.60 9.23
N ASP A 547 15.72 -19.00 8.93
CA ASP A 547 16.49 -18.19 9.89
C ASP A 547 15.99 -16.76 10.05
#